data_AF-A0AAV9W9E9-F1
#
_entry.id   AF-A0AAV9W9E9-F1
#
_cell.length_a   1.000
_cell.length_b   1.000
_cell.length_c   1.000
_cell.angle_alpha   90.00
_cell.angle_beta   90.00
_cell.angle_gamma   90.00
#
_symmetry.space_group_name_H-M   'P 1'
#
loop_
_entity.id
_entity.type
_entity.pdbx_description
1 polymer ?
#
loop_
_entity_poly.entity_id
_entity_poly.type
_entity_poly.pdbx_seq_one_letter_code
_entity_poly.pdbx_strand_id
1 'polypeptide(L)'
;MSNDIVLKGGGKIGEGYSTPLIPHKNSLPLPPHLLPFYKSRIEPRIHASASDEEKIANEYYEEWVRYGGRPVGSRGSIADIGGAASVQYPECDPERLRKVSDLAAILSLDDDFGDGGYGASPEDDEYERTCEIILKQLKSKLYVETISKDYELARLFQKYQVWSAANKEIESHLSLQKIETVEAHLDATMVAKAST
;
A
#
# COMPACT_ATOMS: atom_id res chain seq x y z
N MET A 1 2.34 -12.25 26.02
CA MET A 1 0.90 -12.35 26.34
C MET A 1 0.18 -12.06 25.04
N SER A 2 -0.52 -13.06 24.47
CA SER A 2 -1.19 -12.93 23.16
C SER A 2 -2.49 -12.16 23.36
N ASN A 3 -2.63 -11.02 22.68
CA ASN A 3 -3.92 -10.33 22.57
C ASN A 3 -4.62 -10.90 21.34
N ASP A 4 -5.27 -12.05 21.52
CA ASP A 4 -6.17 -12.59 20.51
C ASP A 4 -7.42 -11.71 20.50
N ILE A 5 -7.58 -10.91 19.45
CA ILE A 5 -8.82 -10.18 19.18
C ILE A 5 -9.86 -11.23 18.75
N VAL A 6 -10.61 -11.74 19.73
CA VAL A 6 -11.75 -12.62 19.47
C VAL A 6 -12.89 -11.75 18.96
N LEU A 7 -13.03 -11.64 17.64
CA LEU A 7 -14.23 -11.09 17.01
C LEU A 7 -15.38 -12.11 17.16
N LYS A 8 -16.06 -12.07 18.32
CA LYS A 8 -17.36 -12.72 18.50
C LYS A 8 -18.41 -11.96 17.70
N GLY A 9 -18.63 -12.38 16.46
CA GLY A 9 -19.62 -11.79 15.57
C GLY A 9 -20.22 -12.81 14.62
N GLY A 10 -21.00 -13.75 15.15
CA GLY A 10 -21.92 -14.57 14.36
C GLY A 10 -23.09 -13.72 13.86
N GLY A 11 -22.85 -12.86 12.87
CA GLY A 11 -23.88 -12.18 12.09
C GLY A 11 -24.22 -13.03 10.88
N LYS A 12 -25.51 -13.31 10.65
CA LYS A 12 -25.99 -13.92 9.41
C LYS A 12 -25.51 -13.05 8.23
N ILE A 13 -24.82 -13.67 7.27
CA ILE A 13 -24.37 -13.05 6.03
C ILE A 13 -25.61 -12.43 5.36
N GLY A 14 -25.56 -11.12 5.13
CA GLY A 14 -26.67 -10.34 4.62
C GLY A 14 -27.15 -10.85 3.26
N GLU A 15 -28.46 -11.00 3.13
CA GLU A 15 -29.15 -11.24 1.86
C GLU A 15 -28.79 -10.10 0.89
N GLY A 16 -27.97 -10.37 -0.14
CA GLY A 16 -27.65 -9.35 -1.16
C GLY A 16 -26.31 -9.47 -1.90
N TYR A 17 -25.36 -10.26 -1.39
CA TYR A 17 -24.08 -10.49 -2.07
C TYR A 17 -24.16 -11.64 -3.06
N SER A 18 -23.45 -11.53 -4.18
CA SER A 18 -23.29 -12.64 -5.11
C SER A 18 -22.51 -13.78 -4.46
N THR A 19 -22.98 -15.02 -4.63
CA THR A 19 -22.24 -16.20 -4.18
C THR A 19 -20.84 -16.22 -4.80
N PRO A 20 -19.76 -16.31 -4.01
CA PRO A 20 -18.41 -16.33 -4.54
C PRO A 20 -18.18 -17.60 -5.38
N LEU A 21 -17.47 -17.45 -6.50
CA LEU A 21 -17.13 -18.57 -7.41
C LEU A 21 -16.17 -19.59 -6.76
N ILE A 22 -15.42 -19.17 -5.73
CA ILE A 22 -14.48 -20.00 -4.96
C ILE A 22 -14.74 -19.73 -3.46
N PRO A 23 -14.81 -20.77 -2.61
CA PRO A 23 -14.96 -20.57 -1.17
C PRO A 23 -13.82 -19.73 -0.58
N HIS A 24 -14.18 -18.79 0.28
CA HIS A 24 -13.23 -17.99 1.05
C HIS A 24 -12.41 -18.87 2.00
N LYS A 25 -11.09 -18.69 2.00
CA LYS A 25 -10.15 -19.48 2.83
C LYS A 25 -9.34 -18.61 3.77
N ASN A 26 -8.88 -17.46 3.28
CA ASN A 26 -7.89 -16.65 3.98
C ASN A 26 -8.44 -15.29 4.44
N SER A 27 -9.73 -15.03 4.25
CA SER A 27 -10.33 -13.73 4.56
C SER A 27 -11.56 -13.80 5.46
N LEU A 28 -11.87 -12.66 6.07
CA LEU A 28 -13.06 -12.40 6.86
C LEU A 28 -13.86 -11.27 6.21
N PRO A 29 -15.20 -11.27 6.34
CA PRO A 29 -16.01 -10.14 5.91
C PRO A 29 -15.66 -8.89 6.73
N LEU A 30 -15.59 -7.73 6.06
CA LEU A 30 -15.41 -6.46 6.74
C LEU A 30 -16.69 -6.09 7.52
N PRO A 31 -16.57 -5.59 8.76
CA PRO A 31 -17.73 -5.14 9.53
C PRO A 31 -18.51 -4.04 8.78
N PRO A 32 -19.85 -4.16 8.61
CA PRO A 32 -20.63 -3.20 7.82
C PRO A 32 -20.56 -1.75 8.33
N HIS A 33 -20.32 -1.55 9.63
CA HIS A 33 -20.21 -0.23 10.23
C HIS A 33 -18.97 0.56 9.75
N LEU A 34 -17.95 -0.12 9.21
CA LEU A 34 -16.76 0.51 8.63
C LEU A 34 -17.02 0.99 7.20
N LEU A 35 -18.12 0.56 6.58
CA LEU A 35 -18.47 0.84 5.20
C LEU A 35 -19.94 1.30 5.06
N PRO A 36 -20.38 2.35 5.81
CA PRO A 36 -21.80 2.73 5.92
C PRO A 36 -22.46 3.16 4.59
N PHE A 37 -21.66 3.55 3.59
CA PHE A 37 -22.13 4.00 2.27
C PHE A 37 -21.77 3.04 1.14
N TYR A 38 -21.25 1.86 1.45
CA TYR A 38 -20.86 0.89 0.43
C TYR A 38 -22.09 0.23 -0.19
N LYS A 39 -22.27 0.43 -1.51
CA LYS A 39 -23.47 0.01 -2.26
C LYS A 39 -23.21 -1.11 -3.27
N SER A 40 -22.02 -1.72 -3.26
CA SER A 40 -21.69 -2.80 -4.20
C SER A 40 -22.33 -4.13 -3.81
N ARG A 41 -22.53 -5.01 -4.81
CA ARG A 41 -22.94 -6.41 -4.62
C ARG A 41 -21.78 -7.36 -4.34
N ILE A 42 -20.56 -6.84 -4.26
CA ILE A 42 -19.36 -7.58 -3.89
C ILE A 42 -19.22 -7.49 -2.37
N GLU A 43 -19.09 -8.62 -1.69
CA GLU A 43 -18.86 -8.60 -0.25
C GLU A 43 -17.47 -8.02 0.05
N PRO A 44 -17.34 -6.94 0.84
CA PRO A 44 -16.05 -6.41 1.22
C PRO A 44 -15.39 -7.35 2.22
N ARG A 45 -14.13 -7.71 1.96
CA ARG A 45 -13.39 -8.68 2.78
C ARG A 45 -11.99 -8.20 3.06
N ILE A 46 -11.43 -8.74 4.13
CA ILE A 46 -10.06 -8.46 4.55
C ILE A 46 -9.35 -9.76 4.88
N HIS A 47 -8.07 -9.85 4.54
CA HIS A 47 -7.26 -11.01 4.87
C HIS A 47 -7.20 -11.23 6.39
N ALA A 48 -7.24 -12.48 6.82
CA ALA A 48 -7.27 -12.86 8.24
C ALA A 48 -5.98 -12.45 8.99
N SER A 49 -4.86 -12.36 8.27
CA SER A 49 -3.56 -11.87 8.78
C SER A 49 -3.35 -10.36 8.65
N ALA A 50 -4.40 -9.55 8.56
CA ALA A 50 -4.26 -8.10 8.37
C ALA A 50 -3.47 -7.38 9.47
N SER A 51 -3.49 -7.90 10.70
CA SER A 51 -2.64 -7.40 11.79
C SER A 51 -1.15 -7.62 11.55
N ASP A 52 -0.77 -8.64 10.78
CA ASP A 52 0.63 -8.91 10.47
C ASP A 52 1.17 -7.94 9.43
N GLU A 53 0.34 -7.52 8.47
CA GLU A 53 0.69 -6.43 7.56
C GLU A 53 0.97 -5.12 8.32
N GLU A 54 0.16 -4.79 9.33
CA GLU A 54 0.41 -3.60 10.15
C GLU A 54 1.74 -3.68 10.90
N LYS A 55 2.08 -4.86 11.45
CA LYS A 55 3.39 -5.07 12.10
C LYS A 55 4.53 -4.87 11.11
N ILE A 56 4.42 -5.41 9.90
CA ILE A 56 5.43 -5.26 8.84
C ILE A 56 5.61 -3.78 8.50
N ALA A 57 4.52 -3.04 8.28
CA ALA A 57 4.57 -1.61 8.01
C ALA A 57 5.26 -0.84 9.14
N ASN A 58 4.97 -1.19 10.39
CA ASN A 58 5.63 -0.60 11.56
C ASN A 58 7.12 -0.92 11.61
N GLU A 59 7.56 -2.13 11.28
CA GLU A 59 8.97 -2.51 11.24
C GLU A 59 9.76 -1.65 10.22
N TYR A 60 9.24 -1.47 9.01
CA TYR A 60 9.87 -0.59 8.00
C TYR A 60 9.90 0.86 8.42
N TYR A 61 8.83 1.35 9.06
CA TYR A 61 8.78 2.71 9.59
C TYR A 61 9.79 2.92 10.72
N GLU A 62 9.93 1.96 11.63
CA GLU A 62 10.94 2.01 12.69
C GLU A 62 12.35 1.99 12.12
N GLU A 63 12.61 1.19 11.08
CA GLU A 63 13.89 1.21 10.35
C GLU A 63 14.14 2.56 9.68
N TRP A 64 13.13 3.14 9.02
CA TRP A 64 13.20 4.48 8.43
C TRP A 64 13.64 5.53 9.45
N VAL A 65 12.97 5.59 10.61
CA VAL A 65 13.31 6.53 11.68
C VAL A 65 14.71 6.24 12.24
N ARG A 66 15.05 4.97 12.44
CA ARG A 66 16.37 4.55 12.94
C ARG A 66 17.52 5.01 12.03
N TYR A 67 17.30 5.03 10.72
CA TYR A 67 18.32 5.46 9.75
C TYR A 67 18.36 6.99 9.55
N GLY A 68 17.54 7.76 10.26
CA GLY A 68 17.53 9.23 10.21
C GLY A 68 16.31 9.83 9.52
N GLY A 69 15.36 9.01 9.09
CA GLY A 69 14.06 9.46 8.62
C GLY A 69 13.24 10.15 9.72
N ARG A 70 12.36 11.07 9.33
CA ARG A 70 11.42 11.72 10.25
C ARG A 70 10.14 10.89 10.34
N PRO A 71 9.41 10.97 11.46
CA PRO A 71 8.12 10.32 11.57
C PRO A 71 7.16 10.79 10.45
N VAL A 72 6.69 9.87 9.60
CA VAL A 72 5.58 10.14 8.65
C VAL A 72 4.23 9.92 9.34
N GLY A 73 3.22 10.72 8.96
CA GLY A 73 1.93 10.79 9.66
C GLY A 73 0.98 9.63 9.37
N SER A 74 1.13 8.99 8.20
CA SER A 74 0.37 7.81 7.78
C SER A 74 1.31 6.62 7.65
N ARG A 75 0.90 5.43 8.09
CA ARG A 75 1.70 4.19 7.94
C ARG A 75 1.17 3.28 6.82
N GLY A 76 0.29 3.80 5.96
CA GLY A 76 -0.40 2.99 4.96
C GLY A 76 -1.38 1.96 5.55
N SER A 77 -1.62 2.00 6.86
CA SER A 77 -2.61 1.18 7.56
C SER A 77 -3.93 1.92 7.71
N ILE A 78 -5.02 1.19 7.50
CA ILE A 78 -6.35 1.65 7.83
C ILE A 78 -6.56 1.31 9.31
N ALA A 79 -6.73 2.35 10.13
CA ALA A 79 -6.98 2.21 11.56
C ALA A 79 -8.09 1.17 11.81
N ASP A 80 -7.84 0.27 12.77
CA ASP A 80 -8.75 -0.79 13.23
C ASP A 80 -9.09 -1.88 12.19
N ILE A 81 -8.46 -1.87 11.02
CA ILE A 81 -8.74 -2.80 9.92
C ILE A 81 -7.47 -3.55 9.49
N GLY A 82 -6.34 -2.86 9.36
CA GLY A 82 -5.07 -3.41 8.90
C GLY A 82 -4.56 -2.71 7.64
N GLY A 83 -3.60 -3.29 6.94
CA GLY A 83 -2.99 -2.62 5.78
C GLY A 83 -3.76 -2.78 4.47
N ALA A 84 -3.39 -1.95 3.49
CA ALA A 84 -4.05 -1.88 2.20
C ALA A 84 -3.97 -3.19 1.40
N ALA A 85 -2.88 -3.96 1.49
CA ALA A 85 -2.70 -5.21 0.76
C ALA A 85 -3.69 -6.28 1.24
N SER A 86 -4.01 -6.33 2.53
CA SER A 86 -4.98 -7.27 3.11
C SER A 86 -6.40 -7.03 2.61
N VAL A 87 -6.74 -5.78 2.26
CA VAL A 87 -8.04 -5.43 1.66
C VAL A 87 -8.05 -5.68 0.16
N GLN A 88 -6.94 -5.39 -0.54
CA GLN A 88 -6.83 -5.59 -1.99
C GLN A 88 -6.72 -7.07 -2.38
N TYR A 89 -6.02 -7.87 -1.56
CA TYR A 89 -5.74 -9.28 -1.83
C TYR A 89 -6.22 -10.18 -0.68
N PRO A 90 -7.53 -10.18 -0.36
CA PRO A 90 -8.06 -10.84 0.84
C PRO A 90 -7.90 -12.37 0.81
N GLU A 91 -7.84 -12.98 -0.37
CA GLU A 91 -7.63 -14.44 -0.54
C GLU A 91 -6.20 -14.80 -0.94
N CYS A 92 -5.24 -13.88 -0.79
CA CYS A 92 -3.84 -14.17 -1.08
C CYS A 92 -3.35 -15.33 -0.21
N ASP A 93 -2.36 -16.07 -0.70
CA ASP A 93 -1.62 -16.99 0.15
C ASP A 93 -0.93 -16.19 1.28
N PRO A 94 -0.99 -16.61 2.55
CA PRO A 94 -0.47 -15.82 3.66
C PRO A 94 1.02 -15.49 3.54
N GLU A 95 1.85 -16.43 3.06
CA GLU A 95 3.27 -16.18 2.87
C GLU A 95 3.51 -15.16 1.75
N ARG A 96 2.71 -15.23 0.68
CA ARG A 96 2.77 -14.22 -0.39
C ARG A 96 2.27 -12.86 0.07
N LEU A 97 1.20 -12.80 0.86
CA LEU A 97 0.69 -11.54 1.39
C LEU A 97 1.75 -10.84 2.24
N ARG A 98 2.49 -11.59 3.07
CA ARG A 98 3.61 -11.04 3.84
C ARG A 98 4.63 -10.34 2.94
N LYS A 99 5.07 -11.00 1.85
CA LYS A 99 6.02 -10.40 0.91
C LYS A 99 5.46 -9.19 0.16
N VAL A 100 4.18 -9.22 -0.17
CA VAL A 100 3.48 -8.08 -0.79
C VAL A 100 3.37 -6.92 0.20
N SER A 101 3.16 -7.22 1.48
CA SER A 101 3.11 -6.23 2.57
C SER A 101 4.47 -5.57 2.77
N ASP A 102 5.56 -6.34 2.70
CA ASP A 102 6.92 -5.80 2.75
C ASP A 102 7.15 -4.78 1.63
N LEU A 103 6.73 -5.15 0.41
CA LEU A 103 6.80 -4.26 -0.74
C LEU A 103 5.93 -3.02 -0.51
N ALA A 104 4.65 -3.19 -0.17
CA ALA A 104 3.70 -2.11 0.05
C ALA A 104 4.19 -1.09 1.08
N ALA A 105 4.77 -1.54 2.20
CA ALA A 105 5.34 -0.65 3.22
C ALA A 105 6.44 0.26 2.67
N ILE A 106 7.35 -0.29 1.87
CA ILE A 106 8.40 0.50 1.22
C ILE A 106 7.83 1.44 0.16
N LEU A 107 6.81 1.00 -0.58
CA LEU A 107 6.16 1.85 -1.58
C LEU A 107 5.44 3.03 -0.92
N SER A 108 4.80 2.83 0.23
CA SER A 108 4.19 3.92 0.99
C SER A 108 5.23 4.93 1.48
N LEU A 109 6.40 4.47 1.96
CA LEU A 109 7.49 5.39 2.33
C LEU A 109 8.05 6.16 1.11
N ASP A 110 8.10 5.53 -0.06
CA ASP A 110 8.56 6.15 -1.30
C ASP A 110 7.55 7.16 -1.87
N ASP A 111 6.26 6.90 -1.70
CA ASP A 111 5.14 7.77 -2.06
C ASP A 111 5.06 8.98 -1.12
N ASP A 112 5.11 8.74 0.19
CA ASP A 112 5.27 9.80 1.19
C ASP A 112 6.52 10.63 0.90
N PHE A 113 7.60 10.00 0.42
CA PHE A 113 8.82 10.66 -0.06
C PHE A 113 8.60 11.49 -1.34
N GLY A 114 7.77 11.05 -2.28
CA GLY A 114 7.46 11.83 -3.48
C GLY A 114 6.65 13.10 -3.16
N ASP A 115 5.71 12.99 -2.23
CA ASP A 115 4.72 14.04 -1.92
C ASP A 115 5.22 15.13 -0.97
N GLY A 116 6.46 15.01 -0.46
CA GLY A 116 6.96 15.91 0.61
C GLY A 116 6.33 15.65 1.98
N GLY A 117 5.68 14.49 2.18
CA GLY A 117 4.89 14.14 3.37
C GLY A 117 5.67 13.99 4.69
N TYR A 118 6.99 14.09 4.64
CA TYR A 118 7.95 13.96 5.76
C TYR A 118 8.30 15.30 6.41
N GLY A 119 7.55 16.37 6.05
CA GLY A 119 7.70 17.70 6.67
C GLY A 119 9.06 18.33 6.39
N ALA A 120 9.67 18.02 5.24
CA ALA A 120 10.85 18.73 4.79
C ALA A 120 10.46 20.17 4.43
N SER A 121 11.16 21.14 5.00
CA SER A 121 11.18 22.48 4.42
C SER A 121 11.79 22.33 3.01
N PRO A 122 11.28 23.01 1.98
CA PRO A 122 11.82 22.95 0.60
C PRO A 122 13.32 23.32 0.44
N GLU A 123 14.02 23.60 1.53
CA GLU A 123 15.38 24.16 1.58
C GLU A 123 16.40 23.21 2.23
N ASP A 124 15.99 21.99 2.63
CA ASP A 124 16.86 21.03 3.31
C ASP A 124 17.35 19.91 2.36
N ASP A 125 18.12 20.31 1.33
CA ASP A 125 18.71 19.43 0.31
C ASP A 125 19.50 18.26 0.93
N GLU A 126 20.15 18.50 2.07
CA GLU A 126 20.93 17.49 2.79
C GLU A 126 20.01 16.41 3.39
N TYR A 127 18.88 16.83 3.95
CA TYR A 127 17.89 15.91 4.48
C TYR A 127 17.20 15.10 3.37
N GLU A 128 16.83 15.75 2.26
CA GLU A 128 16.26 15.05 1.10
C GLU A 128 17.21 13.97 0.57
N ARG A 129 18.50 14.31 0.42
CA ARG A 129 19.52 13.36 0.01
C ARG A 129 19.69 12.20 1.00
N THR A 130 19.59 12.48 2.30
CA THR A 130 19.62 11.46 3.35
C THR A 130 18.43 10.50 3.20
N CYS A 131 17.22 11.03 3.05
CA CYS A 131 16.01 10.25 2.81
C CYS A 131 16.12 9.35 1.58
N GLU A 132 16.65 9.86 0.45
CA GLU A 132 16.88 9.03 -0.74
C GLU A 132 17.83 7.85 -0.47
N ILE A 133 18.90 8.08 0.29
CA ILE A 133 19.88 7.04 0.62
C ILE A 133 19.22 5.97 1.48
N ILE A 134 18.41 6.36 2.47
CA ILE A 134 17.68 5.43 3.33
C ILE A 134 16.71 4.58 2.49
N LEU A 135 15.90 5.18 1.62
CA LEU A 135 14.99 4.45 0.73
C LEU A 135 15.74 3.49 -0.18
N LYS A 136 16.87 3.91 -0.75
CA LYS A 136 17.72 3.04 -1.58
C LYS A 136 18.23 1.83 -0.78
N GLN A 137 18.61 2.02 0.48
CA GLN A 137 19.04 0.92 1.37
C GLN A 137 17.89 -0.04 1.67
N LEU A 138 16.72 0.47 2.07
CA LEU A 138 15.53 -0.34 2.37
C LEU A 138 15.07 -1.15 1.15
N LYS A 139 14.96 -0.50 -0.02
CA LYS A 139 14.62 -1.15 -1.30
C LYS A 139 15.63 -2.24 -1.66
N SER A 140 16.92 -1.97 -1.48
CA SER A 140 17.99 -2.95 -1.79
C SER A 140 17.94 -4.16 -0.85
N LYS A 141 17.70 -3.93 0.44
CA LYS A 141 17.51 -4.99 1.44
C LYS A 141 16.30 -5.86 1.07
N LEU A 142 15.14 -5.27 0.81
CA LEU A 142 13.94 -5.98 0.37
C LEU A 142 14.20 -6.80 -0.90
N TYR A 143 14.94 -6.22 -1.85
CA TYR A 143 15.24 -6.90 -3.10
C TYR A 143 16.05 -8.19 -2.87
N VAL A 144 17.12 -8.09 -2.08
CA VAL A 144 18.00 -9.23 -1.77
C VAL A 144 17.30 -10.27 -0.89
N GLU A 145 16.55 -9.84 0.12
CA GLU A 145 15.99 -10.74 1.11
C GLU A 145 14.73 -11.46 0.62
N THR A 146 13.91 -10.78 -0.19
CA THR A 146 12.55 -11.23 -0.52
C THR A 146 12.31 -11.32 -2.03
N ILE A 147 12.54 -10.23 -2.77
CA ILE A 147 12.11 -10.12 -4.18
C ILE A 147 12.92 -11.03 -5.11
N SER A 148 14.24 -11.10 -4.94
CA SER A 148 15.13 -11.90 -5.80
C SER A 148 14.84 -13.41 -5.75
N LYS A 149 14.11 -13.86 -4.73
CA LYS A 149 13.74 -15.26 -4.51
C LYS A 149 12.34 -15.60 -5.04
N ASP A 150 11.60 -14.62 -5.56
CA ASP A 150 10.23 -14.78 -6.03
C ASP A 150 10.03 -14.05 -7.36
N TYR A 151 10.00 -14.82 -8.46
CA TYR A 151 9.95 -14.27 -9.82
C TYR A 151 8.75 -13.34 -10.05
N GLU A 152 7.58 -13.67 -9.51
CA GLU A 152 6.38 -12.86 -9.69
C GLU A 152 6.48 -11.54 -8.93
N LEU A 153 7.06 -11.57 -7.73
CA LEU A 153 7.31 -10.36 -6.95
C LEU A 153 8.39 -9.49 -7.59
N ALA A 154 9.43 -10.09 -8.17
CA ALA A 154 10.45 -9.37 -8.96
C ALA A 154 9.84 -8.66 -10.16
N ARG A 155 8.94 -9.34 -10.87
CA ARG A 155 8.20 -8.74 -11.98
C ARG A 155 7.30 -7.60 -11.51
N LEU A 156 6.62 -7.75 -10.38
CA LEU A 156 5.79 -6.69 -9.79
C LEU A 156 6.63 -5.47 -9.40
N PHE A 157 7.76 -5.70 -8.73
CA PHE A 157 8.69 -4.64 -8.35
C PHE A 157 9.24 -3.88 -9.56
N GLN A 158 9.62 -4.59 -10.62
CA GLN A 158 10.08 -3.97 -11.86
C GLN A 158 8.99 -3.10 -12.50
N LYS A 159 7.74 -3.59 -12.54
CA LYS A 159 6.60 -2.80 -13.04
C LYS A 159 6.37 -1.54 -12.21
N TYR A 160 6.47 -1.65 -10.88
CA TYR A 160 6.39 -0.49 -10.00
C TYR A 160 7.49 0.53 -10.30
N GLN A 161 8.74 0.10 -10.50
CA GLN A 161 9.84 1.03 -10.82
C GLN A 161 9.60 1.78 -12.13
N VAL A 162 9.08 1.09 -13.15
CA VAL A 162 8.69 1.71 -14.42
C VAL A 162 7.56 2.73 -14.21
N TRP A 163 6.52 2.34 -13.47
CA TRP A 163 5.39 3.21 -13.15
C TRP A 163 5.81 4.45 -12.33
N SER A 164 6.64 4.27 -11.30
CA SER A 164 7.15 5.35 -10.45
C SER A 164 7.99 6.37 -11.24
N ALA A 165 8.84 5.89 -12.15
CA ALA A 165 9.59 6.77 -13.04
C ALA A 165 8.67 7.56 -13.98
N ALA A 166 7.66 6.91 -14.57
CA ALA A 166 6.68 7.57 -15.42
C ALA A 166 5.88 8.62 -14.62
N ASN A 167 5.42 8.29 -13.41
CA ASN A 167 4.68 9.23 -12.56
C ASN A 167 5.46 10.51 -12.26
N LYS A 168 6.76 10.42 -11.95
CA LYS A 168 7.59 11.62 -11.72
C LYS A 168 7.68 12.51 -12.96
N GLU A 169 7.75 11.90 -14.15
CA GLU A 169 7.73 12.63 -15.42
C GLU A 169 6.37 13.31 -15.64
N ILE A 170 5.28 12.61 -15.33
CA ILE A 170 3.91 13.13 -15.43
C ILE A 170 3.66 14.26 -14.43
N GLU A 171 4.04 14.12 -13.16
CA GLU A 171 3.89 15.16 -12.13
C GLU A 171 4.68 16.42 -12.49
N SER A 172 5.89 16.25 -13.03
CA SER A 172 6.67 17.35 -13.61
C SER A 172 5.91 18.04 -14.75
N HIS A 173 5.24 17.28 -15.62
CA HIS A 173 4.43 17.84 -16.70
C HIS A 173 3.11 18.48 -16.23
N LEU A 174 2.41 17.88 -15.26
CA LEU A 174 1.13 18.36 -14.74
C LEU A 174 1.30 19.56 -13.81
N SER A 175 2.39 19.63 -13.03
CA SER A 175 2.73 20.83 -12.24
C SER A 175 2.98 22.07 -13.12
N LEU A 176 3.34 21.86 -14.39
CA LEU A 176 3.53 22.91 -15.40
C LEU A 176 2.25 23.22 -16.20
N GLN A 177 1.19 22.40 -16.11
CA GLN A 177 -0.05 22.58 -16.85
C GLN A 177 -1.22 22.90 -15.93
N LYS A 178 -1.92 24.00 -16.23
CA LYS A 178 -3.16 24.33 -15.53
C LYS A 178 -4.27 23.41 -16.04
N ILE A 179 -4.54 22.33 -15.31
CA ILE A 179 -5.63 21.40 -15.63
C ILE A 179 -6.94 22.02 -15.14
N GLU A 180 -7.83 22.37 -16.06
CA GLU A 180 -9.06 23.11 -15.75
C GLU A 180 -10.30 22.21 -15.59
N THR A 181 -10.21 20.93 -15.97
CA THR A 181 -11.33 19.98 -15.88
C THR A 181 -10.90 18.62 -15.31
N VAL A 182 -11.85 17.91 -14.70
CA VAL A 182 -11.65 16.56 -14.16
C VAL A 182 -11.33 15.58 -15.28
N GLU A 183 -11.96 15.73 -16.45
CA GLU A 183 -11.76 14.88 -17.62
C GLU A 183 -10.33 15.01 -18.16
N ALA A 184 -9.79 16.22 -18.27
CA ALA A 184 -8.41 16.43 -18.70
C ALA A 184 -7.41 15.86 -17.67
N HIS A 185 -7.73 15.95 -16.39
CA HIS A 185 -6.95 15.31 -15.33
C HIS A 185 -6.96 13.77 -15.48
N LEU A 186 -8.13 13.19 -15.71
CA LEU A 186 -8.29 11.74 -15.88
C LEU A 186 -7.55 11.24 -17.13
N ASP A 187 -7.65 11.94 -18.26
CA ASP A 187 -6.97 11.57 -19.50
C ASP A 187 -5.45 11.63 -19.36
N ALA A 188 -4.92 12.68 -18.73
CA ALA A 188 -3.49 12.77 -18.41
C ALA A 188 -3.02 11.61 -17.51
N THR A 189 -3.84 11.26 -16.51
CA THR A 189 -3.54 10.19 -15.55
C THR A 189 -3.77 8.78 -16.12
N MET A 190 -4.57 8.64 -17.18
CA MET A 190 -4.87 7.36 -17.84
C MET A 190 -3.92 7.03 -19.00
N VAL A 191 -3.54 8.02 -19.82
CA VAL A 191 -2.52 7.85 -20.89
C VAL A 191 -1.16 7.50 -20.31
N ALA A 192 -0.84 8.06 -19.15
CA ALA A 192 0.23 7.67 -18.25
C ALA A 192 0.26 6.16 -17.91
N LYS A 193 -0.91 5.56 -17.65
CA LYS A 193 -1.04 4.16 -17.22
C LYS A 193 -1.09 3.15 -18.37
N ALA A 194 -1.36 3.59 -19.60
CA ALA A 194 -1.49 2.74 -20.78
C ALA A 194 -0.18 2.58 -21.57
N SER A 195 0.84 3.39 -21.27
CA SER A 195 2.11 3.45 -22.01
C SER A 195 3.24 2.60 -21.39
N THR A 196 2.92 1.78 -20.38
CA THR A 196 3.83 0.87 -19.63
C THR A 196 3.25 -0.54 -19.56
#